data_AF-A0A9E4AMH1-F1
#
_entry.id   AF-A0A9E4AMH1-F1
#
_cell.length_a   1.000
_cell.length_b   1.000
_cell.length_c   1.000
_cell.angle_alpha   90.00
_cell.angle_beta   90.00
_cell.angle_gamma   90.00
#
_symmetry.space_group_name_H-M   'P 1'
#
loop_
_entity.id
_entity.type
_entity.pdbx_description
1 polymer ?
#
loop_
_entity_poly.entity_id
_entity_poly.type
_entity_poly.pdbx_seq_one_letter_code
_entity_poly.pdbx_strand_id
1 'polypeptide(L)'
;MPSEKAARSAARKRVRNRTIRSSTRTMVNKAVASLQGGSPEEAEAAVLRAVRSLDKADTKGVLHRNNAARKKARLAAKLNALKAS
;
A
#
# COMPACT_ATOMS: atom_id res chain seq x y z
N MET A 1 -28.20 1.14 -18.21
CA MET A 1 -26.89 0.51 -18.47
C MET A 1 -25.85 1.59 -18.75
N PRO A 2 -24.60 1.46 -18.27
CA PRO A 2 -23.55 2.40 -18.64
C PRO A 2 -23.37 2.41 -20.17
N SER A 3 -23.09 3.57 -20.76
CA SER A 3 -22.82 3.65 -22.19
C SER A 3 -21.64 2.76 -22.58
N GLU A 4 -21.62 2.26 -23.82
CA GLU A 4 -20.56 1.36 -24.30
C GLU A 4 -19.14 1.96 -24.12
N LYS A 5 -19.03 3.29 -24.28
CA LYS A 5 -17.80 4.05 -24.01
C LYS A 5 -17.42 4.00 -22.53
N ALA A 6 -18.38 4.22 -21.63
CA ALA A 6 -18.14 4.17 -20.19
C ALA A 6 -17.71 2.76 -19.75
N ALA A 7 -18.37 1.71 -20.26
CA ALA A 7 -18.02 0.32 -19.98
C ALA A 7 -16.58 -0.03 -20.42
N ARG A 8 -16.18 0.35 -21.64
CA ARG A 8 -14.79 0.17 -22.12
C ARG A 8 -13.77 0.94 -21.27
N SER A 9 -14.12 2.15 -20.81
CA SER A 9 -13.23 2.95 -19.96
C SER A 9 -13.05 2.32 -18.57
N ALA A 10 -14.13 1.79 -18.00
CA ALA A 10 -14.14 1.15 -16.69
C ALA A 10 -13.31 -0.14 -16.69
N ALA A 11 -13.42 -0.96 -17.74
CA ALA A 11 -12.62 -2.17 -17.90
C ALA A 11 -11.11 -1.87 -17.88
N ARG A 12 -10.66 -0.86 -18.63
CA ARG A 12 -9.25 -0.43 -18.66
C ARG A 12 -8.76 0.05 -17.28
N LYS A 13 -9.57 0.88 -16.60
CA LYS A 13 -9.26 1.35 -15.24
C LYS A 13 -9.20 0.20 -14.24
N ARG A 14 -10.11 -0.78 -14.34
CA ARG A 14 -10.16 -1.95 -13.46
C ARG A 14 -8.87 -2.78 -13.54
N VAL A 15 -8.35 -3.05 -14.74
CA VAL A 15 -7.11 -3.80 -14.93
C VAL A 15 -5.93 -3.07 -14.28
N ARG A 16 -5.77 -1.77 -14.56
CA ARG A 16 -4.71 -0.94 -13.96
C ARG A 16 -4.79 -0.90 -12.43
N ASN A 17 -5.99 -0.67 -11.89
CA ASN A 17 -6.21 -0.57 -10.46
C ASN A 17 -5.98 -1.90 -9.75
N ARG A 18 -6.29 -3.03 -10.40
CA ARG A 18 -6.03 -4.38 -9.87
C ARG A 18 -4.54 -4.58 -9.60
N THR A 19 -3.69 -4.28 -10.58
CA THR A 19 -2.23 -4.47 -10.46
C THR A 19 -1.61 -3.56 -9.40
N ILE A 20 -2.02 -2.28 -9.36
CA ILE A 20 -1.52 -1.33 -8.35
C ILE A 20 -1.97 -1.76 -6.94
N ARG A 21 -3.23 -2.18 -6.80
CA ARG A 21 -3.78 -2.64 -5.52
C ARG A 21 -3.13 -3.94 -5.04
N SER A 22 -2.85 -4.89 -5.92
CA SER A 22 -2.17 -6.13 -5.54
C SER A 22 -0.73 -5.85 -5.12
N SER A 23 0.02 -5.09 -5.93
CA SER A 23 1.41 -4.72 -5.62
C SER A 23 1.53 -4.01 -4.27
N THR A 24 0.70 -3.00 -4.01
CA THR A 24 0.70 -2.29 -2.72
C THR A 24 0.35 -3.19 -1.55
N ARG A 25 -0.62 -4.12 -1.71
CA ARG A 25 -0.95 -5.10 -0.68
C ARG A 25 0.22 -6.03 -0.40
N THR A 26 0.91 -6.50 -1.43
CA THR A 26 2.11 -7.33 -1.27
C THR A 26 3.21 -6.60 -0.53
N MET A 27 3.48 -5.33 -0.84
CA MET A 27 4.50 -4.53 -0.14
C MET A 27 4.15 -4.30 1.33
N VAL A 28 2.89 -4.04 1.64
CA VAL A 28 2.42 -3.91 3.03
C VAL A 28 2.58 -5.24 3.78
N ASN A 29 2.23 -6.36 3.17
CA ASN A 29 2.39 -7.67 3.79
C ASN A 29 3.87 -8.00 4.05
N LYS A 30 4.77 -7.68 3.11
CA LYS A 30 6.22 -7.83 3.30
C LYS A 30 6.72 -6.99 4.48
N ALA A 31 6.29 -5.73 4.58
CA ALA A 31 6.66 -4.89 5.72
C ALA A 31 6.16 -5.45 7.06
N VAL A 32 4.94 -5.99 7.11
CA VAL A 32 4.41 -6.64 8.32
C VAL A 32 5.20 -7.90 8.67
N ALA A 33 5.58 -8.72 7.68
CA ALA A 33 6.40 -9.91 7.92
C ALA A 33 7.80 -9.55 8.44
N SER A 34 8.46 -8.55 7.85
CA SER A 34 9.76 -8.06 8.34
C SER A 34 9.68 -7.49 9.76
N LEU A 35 8.56 -6.88 10.14
CA LEU A 35 8.34 -6.40 11.51
C LEU A 35 8.12 -7.52 12.54
N GLN A 36 7.78 -8.75 12.11
CA GLN A 36 7.52 -9.88 13.01
C GLN A 36 8.72 -10.79 13.22
N GLY A 37 9.68 -10.83 12.30
CA GLY A 37 10.81 -11.76 12.39
C GLY A 37 12.10 -11.29 11.73
N GLY A 38 12.18 -10.02 11.33
CA GLY A 38 13.37 -9.43 10.69
C GLY A 38 14.21 -8.59 11.64
N SER A 39 15.44 -8.29 11.21
CA SER A 39 16.29 -7.30 11.87
C SER A 39 15.66 -5.90 11.81
N PRO A 40 15.95 -5.01 12.78
CA PRO A 40 15.37 -3.67 12.83
C PRO A 40 15.66 -2.84 11.56
N GLU A 41 16.85 -3.00 10.97
CA GLU A 41 17.25 -2.30 9.75
C GLU A 41 16.45 -2.76 8.52
N GLU A 42 16.21 -4.07 8.39
CA GLU A 42 15.39 -4.62 7.30
C GLU A 42 13.92 -4.21 7.42
N ALA A 43 13.41 -4.17 8.65
CA ALA A 43 12.05 -3.71 8.93
C ALA A 43 11.86 -2.24 8.53
N GLU A 44 12.82 -1.37 8.84
CA GLU A 44 12.82 0.04 8.42
C GLU A 44 12.80 0.17 6.89
N ALA A 45 13.72 -0.51 6.20
CA ALA A 45 13.80 -0.47 4.75
C ALA A 45 12.53 -1.02 4.08
N ALA A 46 11.92 -2.06 4.65
CA ALA A 46 10.65 -2.62 4.16
C ALA A 46 9.48 -1.65 4.37
N VAL A 47 9.41 -1.00 5.53
CA VAL A 47 8.36 -0.02 5.85
C VAL A 47 8.47 1.21 4.96
N LEU A 48 9.67 1.75 4.71
CA LEU A 48 9.89 2.87 3.79
C LEU A 48 9.42 2.53 2.36
N ARG A 49 9.75 1.34 1.87
CA ARG A 49 9.28 0.87 0.55
C ARG A 49 7.75 0.72 0.51
N ALA A 50 7.13 0.22 1.57
CA ALA A 50 5.69 0.11 1.67
C ALA A 50 5.02 1.51 1.69
N VAL A 51 5.54 2.46 2.47
CA VAL A 51 5.04 3.85 2.51
C VAL A 51 5.10 4.49 1.13
N ARG A 52 6.25 4.39 0.43
CA ARG A 52 6.39 4.92 -0.93
C ARG A 52 5.38 4.30 -1.91
N SER A 53 5.07 3.01 -1.76
CA SER A 53 4.07 2.34 -2.60
C SER A 53 2.64 2.82 -2.31
N LEU A 54 2.32 3.11 -1.04
CA LEU A 54 1.02 3.64 -0.62
C LEU A 54 0.80 5.05 -1.15
N ASP A 55 1.82 5.91 -1.06
CA ASP A 55 1.73 7.29 -1.57
C ASP A 55 1.57 7.33 -3.10
N LYS A 56 2.30 6.46 -3.82
CA LYS A 56 2.11 6.29 -5.28
C LYS A 56 0.72 5.79 -5.66
N ALA A 57 0.04 5.06 -4.77
CA ALA A 57 -1.31 4.56 -5.04
C ALA A 57 -2.40 5.59 -4.67
N ASP A 58 -2.10 6.48 -3.73
CA ASP A 58 -2.93 7.65 -3.41
C ASP A 58 -2.91 8.66 -4.56
N THR A 59 -1.72 9.04 -5.06
CA THR A 59 -1.59 9.97 -6.20
C THR A 59 -2.25 9.47 -7.48
N LYS A 60 -2.28 8.15 -7.68
CA LYS A 60 -2.97 7.50 -8.82
C LYS A 60 -4.49 7.32 -8.60
N GLY A 61 -5.03 7.73 -7.45
CA GLY A 61 -6.44 7.61 -7.11
C GLY A 61 -6.94 6.17 -6.95
N VAL A 62 -6.02 5.20 -6.76
CA VAL A 62 -6.38 3.77 -6.60
C VAL A 62 -6.80 3.47 -5.17
N LEU A 63 -6.20 4.19 -4.22
CA LEU A 63 -6.56 4.22 -2.80
C LEU A 63 -7.02 5.64 -2.46
N HIS A 64 -8.00 5.75 -1.57
CA HIS A 64 -8.37 7.03 -1.01
C HIS A 64 -7.30 7.49 -0.01
N ARG A 65 -7.02 8.80 0.05
CA ARG A 65 -6.08 9.45 0.99
C ARG A 65 -6.17 8.93 2.42
N ASN A 66 -7.39 8.82 2.97
CA ASN A 66 -7.58 8.33 4.34
C ASN A 66 -7.23 6.85 4.49
N ASN A 67 -7.40 6.02 3.45
CA ASN A 67 -7.00 4.62 3.48
C ASN A 67 -5.47 4.50 3.43
N ALA A 68 -4.81 5.28 2.56
CA ALA A 68 -3.35 5.34 2.52
C ALA A 68 -2.77 5.84 3.86
N ALA A 69 -3.31 6.93 4.41
CA ALA A 69 -2.91 7.50 5.70
C ALA A 69 -3.07 6.49 6.85
N ARG A 70 -4.22 5.81 6.96
CA ARG A 70 -4.45 4.78 7.98
C ARG A 70 -3.42 3.65 7.90
N LYS A 71 -3.08 3.20 6.69
CA LYS A 71 -2.08 2.13 6.51
C LYS A 71 -0.67 2.60 6.89
N LYS A 72 -0.29 3.83 6.52
CA LYS A 72 0.98 4.44 6.94
C LYS A 72 1.08 4.54 8.46
N ALA A 73 0.05 5.09 9.10
CA ALA A 73 0.01 5.23 10.56
C ALA A 73 0.15 3.89 11.29
N ARG A 74 -0.53 2.84 10.82
CA ARG A 74 -0.43 1.49 11.40
C ARG A 74 0.97 0.88 11.24
N LEU A 75 1.64 1.08 10.11
CA LEU A 75 3.01 0.58 9.92
C LEU A 75 4.00 1.34 10.81
N ALA A 76 3.87 2.66 10.88
CA ALA A 76 4.71 3.50 11.75
C ALA A 76 4.54 3.15 13.23
N ALA A 77 3.30 2.97 13.70
CA ALA A 77 3.04 2.57 15.08
C ALA A 77 3.70 1.23 15.45
N LYS A 78 3.65 0.23 14.55
CA LYS A 78 4.31 -1.07 14.76
C LYS A 78 5.83 -0.96 14.79
N LEU A 79 6.40 -0.15 13.89
CA LEU A 79 7.85 0.08 13.84
C LEU A 79 8.34 0.81 15.10
N ASN A 80 7.59 1.80 15.57
CA ASN A 80 7.91 2.49 16.83
C ASN A 80 7.79 1.56 18.03
N ALA A 81 6.78 0.69 18.08
CA ALA A 81 6.66 -0.32 19.13
C ALA A 81 7.84 -1.31 19.13
N LEU A 82 8.33 -1.71 17.95
CA LEU A 82 9.52 -2.56 17.83
C LEU A 82 10.80 -1.84 18.31
N LYS A 83 10.94 -0.53 18.04
CA LYS A 83 12.09 0.27 18.46
C LYS A 83 12.09 0.65 19.95
N ALA A 84 10.90 0.70 20.56
CA ALA A 84 10.74 1.03 21.97
C ALA A 84 10.89 -0.20 22.88
N SER A 85 10.97 -1.40 22.30
CA SER A 85 11.34 -2.65 22.95
C SER A 85 12.82 -2.93 22.76
#